data_AF-A0AAV3XL56-F1
#
_entry.id   AF-A0AAV3XL56-F1
#
_cell.length_a   1.000
_cell.length_b   1.000
_cell.length_c   1.000
_cell.angle_alpha   90.00
_cell.angle_beta   90.00
_cell.angle_gamma   90.00
#
_symmetry.space_group_name_H-M   'P 1'
#
loop_
_entity.id
_entity.type
_entity.pdbx_description
1 polymer ?
#
loop_
_entity_poly.entity_id
_entity_poly.type
_entity_poly.pdbx_seq_one_letter_code
_entity_poly.pdbx_strand_id
1 'polypeptide(L)'
;MRSFVYPQFLAQLGWMEYVKSREIPDGFVIKQARIVRKASGYFVMLTLECDVSFPDVMAHGHPIGIDLGLDKFVATSDGDVVDRPRFFKVLHRKLQLLQRRLKHKKKGSFNRHKLNQKIARLHQHISDTRKDWHFKLAHKLCDGAGMMFVEDIDFLAWAKGMLGKHTLDAGFGQFLNILQWVCWKRGVYFAKVNKDYTLQGKLTM
;
A
#
# COMPACT_ATOMS: atom_id res chain seq x y z
N MET A 1 13.92 -19.93 8.88
CA MET A 1 13.80 -19.89 7.41
C MET A 1 15.20 -20.01 6.85
N ARG A 2 15.56 -21.11 6.18
CA ARG A 2 16.86 -21.22 5.51
C ARG A 2 16.79 -20.33 4.27
N SER A 3 17.59 -19.28 4.24
CA SER A 3 17.70 -18.38 3.09
C SER A 3 18.41 -19.14 1.98
N PHE A 4 17.65 -19.71 1.05
CA PHE A 4 18.24 -20.29 -0.16
C PHE A 4 18.68 -19.12 -1.07
N VAL A 5 19.94 -19.16 -1.46
CA VAL A 5 20.56 -18.18 -2.33
C VAL A 5 20.52 -18.75 -3.74
N TYR A 6 19.94 -18.01 -4.68
CA TYR A 6 19.74 -18.47 -6.04
C TYR A 6 20.58 -17.65 -7.01
N PRO A 7 21.27 -18.28 -7.97
CA PRO A 7 21.95 -17.56 -9.02
C PRO A 7 20.92 -17.08 -10.06
N GLN A 8 21.03 -15.81 -10.46
CA GLN A 8 20.27 -15.24 -11.58
C GLN A 8 21.21 -14.40 -12.44
N PHE A 9 21.19 -14.63 -13.75
CA PHE A 9 21.91 -13.78 -14.69
C PHE A 9 21.11 -12.49 -14.95
N LEU A 10 21.78 -11.35 -14.81
CA LEU A 10 21.28 -10.03 -15.13
C LEU A 10 22.17 -9.42 -16.20
N ALA A 11 21.60 -9.03 -17.34
CA ALA A 11 22.34 -8.65 -18.55
C ALA A 11 23.47 -7.63 -18.33
N GLN A 12 23.32 -6.71 -17.37
CA GLN A 12 24.33 -5.68 -17.06
C GLN A 12 25.21 -5.97 -15.83
N LEU A 13 24.83 -6.95 -15.00
CA LEU A 13 25.49 -7.22 -13.71
C LEU A 13 26.11 -8.62 -13.64
N GLY A 14 25.86 -9.48 -14.63
CA GLY A 14 26.30 -10.86 -14.64
C GLY A 14 25.49 -11.74 -13.69
N TRP A 15 26.11 -12.83 -13.24
CA TRP A 15 25.52 -13.74 -12.26
C TRP A 15 25.49 -13.09 -10.88
N MET A 16 24.30 -12.99 -10.31
CA MET A 16 24.11 -12.50 -8.96
C MET A 16 23.34 -13.51 -8.11
N GLU A 17 23.80 -13.63 -6.88
CA GLU A 17 23.13 -14.34 -5.82
C GLU A 17 22.02 -13.46 -5.20
N TYR A 18 20.83 -14.03 -5.01
CA TYR A 18 19.75 -13.33 -4.32
C TYR A 18 18.95 -14.25 -3.39
N VAL A 19 18.36 -13.66 -2.35
CA VAL A 19 17.42 -14.35 -1.46
C VAL A 19 16.04 -14.35 -2.12
N LYS A 20 15.56 -15.54 -2.48
CA LYS A 20 14.22 -15.70 -3.08
C LYS A 20 13.15 -15.63 -2.01
N SER A 21 12.29 -14.61 -2.11
CA SER A 21 11.22 -14.40 -1.13
C SER A 21 10.03 -15.35 -1.33
N ARG A 22 9.75 -15.74 -2.58
CA ARG A 22 8.62 -16.59 -2.99
C ARG A 22 9.00 -17.36 -4.24
N GLU A 23 8.45 -18.56 -4.39
CA GLU A 23 8.54 -19.32 -5.63
C GLU A 23 7.82 -18.59 -6.77
N ILE A 24 8.30 -18.82 -7.99
CA ILE A 24 7.64 -18.34 -9.20
C ILE A 24 6.46 -19.29 -9.43
N PRO A 25 5.21 -18.80 -9.53
CA PRO A 25 4.07 -19.68 -9.72
C PRO A 25 4.14 -20.41 -11.05
N ASP A 26 3.53 -21.59 -11.11
CA ASP A 26 3.48 -22.40 -12.33
C ASP A 26 2.78 -21.63 -13.47
N GLY A 27 3.30 -21.78 -14.69
CA GLY A 27 2.80 -21.07 -15.87
C GLY A 27 3.25 -19.61 -15.99
N PHE A 28 4.04 -19.10 -15.05
CA PHE A 28 4.64 -17.76 -15.15
C PHE A 28 6.09 -17.80 -15.60
N VAL A 29 6.44 -16.91 -16.52
CA VAL A 29 7.81 -16.67 -16.98
C VAL A 29 8.31 -15.31 -16.47
N ILE A 30 9.62 -15.21 -16.19
CA ILE A 30 10.24 -13.94 -15.82
C ILE A 30 10.45 -13.11 -17.10
N LYS A 31 9.68 -12.03 -17.25
CA LYS A 31 9.83 -11.10 -18.38
C LYS A 31 10.92 -10.06 -18.14
N GLN A 32 11.01 -9.58 -16.89
CA GLN A 32 11.94 -8.52 -16.53
C GLN A 32 12.44 -8.67 -15.11
N ALA A 33 13.73 -8.39 -14.89
CA ALA A 33 14.31 -8.23 -13.57
C ALA A 33 14.90 -6.82 -13.44
N ARG A 34 14.50 -6.09 -12.40
CA ARG A 34 15.00 -4.74 -12.11
C ARG A 34 15.61 -4.67 -10.72
N ILE A 35 16.81 -4.12 -10.61
CA ILE A 35 17.43 -3.85 -9.31
C ILE A 35 16.89 -2.54 -8.76
N VAL A 36 16.30 -2.60 -7.57
CA VAL A 36 15.75 -1.45 -6.85
C VAL A 36 16.53 -1.25 -5.55
N ARG A 37 17.09 -0.06 -5.37
CA ARG A 37 17.75 0.32 -4.12
C ARG A 37 16.74 0.94 -3.16
N LYS A 38 16.61 0.36 -1.97
CA LYS A 38 15.90 0.95 -0.82
C LYS A 38 16.89 1.28 0.29
N ALA A 39 16.41 1.93 1.36
CA ALA A 39 17.25 2.29 2.51
C ALA A 39 17.78 1.07 3.29
N SER A 40 17.07 -0.05 3.20
CA SER A 40 17.44 -1.35 3.79
C SER A 40 18.41 -2.17 2.95
N GLY A 41 18.54 -1.89 1.65
CA GLY A 41 19.40 -2.68 0.76
C GLY A 41 18.90 -2.68 -0.68
N TYR A 42 19.43 -3.63 -1.46
CA TYR A 42 19.04 -3.85 -2.85
C TYR A 42 18.02 -4.98 -2.93
N PHE A 43 17.08 -4.84 -3.87
CA PHE A 43 16.00 -5.80 -4.12
C PHE A 43 15.93 -6.08 -5.61
N VAL A 44 15.69 -7.33 -5.96
CA VAL A 44 15.34 -7.73 -7.33
C VAL A 44 13.81 -7.67 -7.45
N MET A 45 13.31 -6.80 -8.31
CA MET A 45 11.90 -6.74 -8.68
C MET A 45 11.70 -7.54 -9.96
N LEU A 46 10.93 -8.61 -9.87
CA LEU A 46 10.61 -9.48 -11.01
C LEU A 46 9.23 -9.13 -11.54
N THR A 47 9.15 -8.88 -12.84
CA THR A 47 7.89 -8.82 -13.59
C THR A 47 7.68 -10.18 -14.20
N LEU A 48 6.55 -10.80 -13.86
CA LEU A 48 6.14 -12.10 -14.35
C LEU A 48 5.07 -11.93 -15.42
N GLU A 49 5.08 -12.83 -16.40
CA GLU A 49 4.11 -12.90 -17.48
C GLU A 49 3.54 -14.32 -17.54
N CYS A 50 2.25 -14.45 -17.81
CA CYS A 50 1.58 -15.73 -18.04
C CYS A 50 0.54 -15.55 -19.15
N ASP A 51 0.38 -16.55 -20.01
CA ASP A 51 -0.60 -16.55 -21.09
C ASP A 51 -1.97 -17.01 -20.58
N VAL A 52 -2.47 -16.34 -19.55
CA VAL A 52 -3.78 -16.61 -18.94
C VAL A 52 -4.57 -15.30 -18.86
N SER A 53 -5.76 -15.29 -19.44
CA SER A 53 -6.72 -14.21 -19.27
C SER A 53 -7.47 -14.38 -17.95
N PHE A 54 -7.39 -13.39 -17.08
CA PHE A 54 -8.23 -13.34 -15.89
C PHE A 54 -9.51 -12.55 -16.24
N PRO A 55 -10.71 -13.16 -16.13
CA PRO A 55 -11.94 -12.41 -16.37
C PRO A 55 -12.11 -11.32 -15.33
N ASP A 56 -12.80 -10.24 -15.70
CA ASP A 56 -13.28 -9.28 -14.73
C ASP A 56 -14.23 -9.97 -13.75
N VAL A 57 -14.15 -9.57 -12.49
CA VAL A 57 -15.09 -10.06 -11.49
C VAL A 57 -16.45 -9.44 -11.79
N MET A 58 -17.47 -10.25 -12.00
CA MET A 58 -18.84 -9.78 -12.20
C MET A 58 -19.49 -9.44 -10.86
N ALA A 59 -20.49 -8.55 -10.84
CA ALA A 59 -21.25 -8.24 -9.63
C ALA A 59 -21.99 -9.48 -9.09
N HIS A 60 -21.84 -9.80 -7.81
CA HIS A 60 -22.49 -10.94 -7.16
C HIS A 60 -22.43 -10.83 -5.63
N GLY A 61 -23.22 -11.62 -4.91
CA GLY A 61 -23.13 -11.73 -3.46
C GLY A 61 -23.53 -10.45 -2.70
N HIS A 62 -23.07 -10.33 -1.45
CA HIS A 62 -23.44 -9.24 -0.55
C HIS A 62 -22.68 -7.93 -0.90
N PRO A 63 -23.39 -6.80 -1.13
CA PRO A 63 -22.75 -5.51 -1.38
C PRO A 63 -22.37 -4.78 -0.09
N ILE A 64 -21.14 -4.27 -0.04
CA ILE A 64 -20.66 -3.43 1.05
C ILE A 64 -20.22 -2.06 0.51
N GLY A 65 -20.83 -1.00 1.02
CA GLY A 65 -20.37 0.37 0.83
C GLY A 65 -19.25 0.72 1.82
N ILE A 66 -18.22 1.44 1.38
CA ILE A 66 -17.12 1.93 2.21
C ILE A 66 -17.04 3.45 2.12
N ASP A 67 -17.05 4.08 3.30
CA ASP A 67 -16.65 5.46 3.51
C ASP A 67 -15.24 5.53 4.13
N LEU A 68 -14.41 6.46 3.64
CA LEU A 68 -13.03 6.65 4.07
C LEU A 68 -12.86 8.01 4.76
N GLY A 69 -12.41 7.99 6.02
CA GLY A 69 -12.31 9.19 6.85
C GLY A 69 -11.00 9.32 7.64
N LEU A 70 -10.76 10.52 8.17
CA LEU A 70 -9.58 10.81 9.01
C LEU A 70 -9.80 10.50 10.50
N ASP A 71 -11.06 10.50 10.95
CA ASP A 71 -11.44 10.10 12.31
C ASP A 71 -11.53 8.56 12.39
N LYS A 72 -12.46 7.99 11.63
CA LYS A 72 -12.55 6.54 11.32
C LYS A 72 -11.96 6.30 9.94
N PHE A 73 -11.02 5.35 9.84
CA PHE A 73 -10.35 5.11 8.56
C PHE A 73 -11.30 4.48 7.54
N VAL A 74 -12.13 3.53 7.98
CA VAL A 74 -13.20 2.93 7.19
C VAL A 74 -14.46 2.87 8.05
N ALA A 75 -15.60 3.21 7.46
CA ALA A 75 -16.94 2.83 7.92
C ALA A 75 -17.63 2.04 6.80
N THR A 76 -18.30 0.94 7.14
CA THR A 76 -19.02 0.11 6.17
C THR A 76 -20.54 0.29 6.28
N SER A 77 -21.26 -0.01 5.20
CA SER A 77 -22.73 -0.05 5.20
C SER A 77 -23.32 -1.10 6.16
N ASP A 78 -22.54 -2.10 6.53
CA ASP A 78 -22.93 -3.14 7.51
C ASP A 78 -22.69 -2.70 8.96
N GLY A 79 -22.20 -1.47 9.18
CA GLY A 79 -21.97 -0.89 10.50
C GLY A 79 -20.60 -1.17 11.09
N ASP A 80 -19.69 -1.85 10.37
CA ASP A 80 -18.32 -2.03 10.82
C ASP A 80 -17.54 -0.72 10.72
N VAL A 81 -16.77 -0.43 11.77
CA VAL A 81 -15.93 0.76 11.84
C VAL A 81 -14.51 0.38 12.20
N VAL A 82 -13.55 0.88 11.43
CA VAL A 82 -12.12 0.67 11.67
C VAL A 82 -11.46 2.00 11.99
N ASP A 83 -10.95 2.10 13.22
CA ASP A 83 -10.21 3.28 13.66
C ASP A 83 -8.91 3.48 12.88
N ARG A 84 -8.55 4.74 12.67
CA ARG A 84 -7.27 5.07 12.06
C ARG A 84 -6.13 4.66 13.00
N PRO A 85 -5.18 3.87 12.51
CA PRO A 85 -4.10 3.40 13.35
C PRO A 85 -3.19 4.53 13.81
N ARG A 86 -2.91 4.54 15.13
CA ARG A 86 -2.04 5.54 15.75
C ARG A 86 -0.56 5.14 15.76
N PHE A 87 -0.17 4.00 15.17
CA PHE A 87 1.22 3.51 15.17
C PHE A 87 2.21 4.50 14.54
N PHE A 88 1.72 5.36 13.63
CA PHE A 88 2.54 6.42 13.05
C PHE A 88 2.94 7.50 14.06
N LYS A 89 2.22 7.73 15.16
CA LYS A 89 2.54 8.82 16.10
C LYS A 89 3.92 8.65 16.74
N VAL A 90 4.26 7.42 17.14
CA VAL A 90 5.56 7.10 17.74
C VAL A 90 6.68 7.19 16.70
N LEU A 91 6.46 6.60 15.52
CA LEU A 91 7.43 6.61 14.43
C LEU A 91 7.68 8.03 13.89
N HIS A 92 6.63 8.86 13.79
CA HIS A 92 6.73 10.27 13.41
C HIS A 92 7.48 11.10 14.43
N ARG A 93 7.24 10.88 15.74
CA ARG A 93 8.01 11.56 16.78
C ARG A 93 9.50 11.22 16.64
N LYS A 94 9.83 9.95 16.43
CA LYS A 94 11.22 9.51 16.18
C LYS A 94 11.80 10.17 14.93
N LEU A 95 11.03 10.26 13.85
CA LEU A 95 11.45 10.90 12.60
C LEU A 95 11.74 12.39 12.79
N GLN A 96 10.85 13.11 13.47
CA GLN A 96 11.03 14.53 13.79
C GLN A 96 12.30 14.77 14.61
N LEU A 97 12.56 13.93 15.62
CA LEU A 97 13.78 14.04 16.44
C LEU A 97 15.05 13.82 15.60
N LEU A 98 15.05 12.84 14.69
CA LEU A 98 16.18 12.59 13.80
C LEU A 98 16.39 13.74 12.80
N GLN A 99 15.32 14.28 12.22
CA GLN A 99 15.39 15.43 11.32
C GLN A 99 15.90 16.70 12.03
N ARG A 100 15.46 16.96 13.27
CA ARG A 100 16.01 18.05 14.10
C ARG A 100 17.50 17.87 14.34
N ARG A 101 17.94 16.66 14.72
CA ARG A 101 19.38 16.35 14.88
C ARG A 101 20.17 16.57 13.58
N LEU A 102 19.57 16.26 12.43
CA LEU A 102 20.20 16.43 11.12
C LEU A 102 20.47 17.89 10.79
N LYS A 103 19.56 18.80 11.15
CA LYS A 103 19.71 20.25 10.94
C LYS A 103 21.01 20.80 11.54
N HIS A 104 21.48 20.24 12.65
CA HIS A 104 22.69 20.67 13.34
C HIS A 104 23.98 19.96 12.88
N LYS A 105 23.92 19.09 11.86
CA LYS A 105 25.11 18.39 11.35
C LYS A 105 25.75 19.12 10.17
N LYS A 106 27.09 19.22 10.19
CA LYS A 106 27.89 19.77 9.09
C LYS A 106 27.58 19.03 7.78
N LYS A 107 27.26 19.79 6.72
CA LYS A 107 27.03 19.26 5.37
C LYS A 107 28.26 18.46 4.91
N GLY A 108 28.04 17.30 4.27
CA GLY A 108 29.11 16.39 3.84
C GLY A 108 29.81 15.59 4.94
N SER A 109 29.57 15.85 6.23
CA SER A 109 30.21 15.07 7.30
C SER A 109 29.74 13.62 7.33
N PHE A 110 30.64 12.71 7.68
CA PHE A 110 30.33 11.28 7.85
C PHE A 110 29.18 11.04 8.83
N ASN A 111 29.12 11.82 9.92
CA ASN A 111 28.02 11.76 10.89
C ASN A 111 26.67 12.17 10.29
N ARG A 112 26.65 13.14 9.36
CA ARG A 112 25.44 13.51 8.62
C ARG A 112 25.00 12.37 7.70
N HIS A 113 25.93 11.74 6.99
CA HIS A 113 25.62 10.58 6.13
C HIS A 113 25.03 9.41 6.92
N LYS A 114 25.64 9.04 8.05
CA LYS A 114 25.08 8.03 8.98
C LYS A 114 23.66 8.37 9.43
N LEU A 115 23.40 9.64 9.77
CA LEU A 115 22.09 10.07 10.23
C LEU A 115 21.04 10.06 9.10
N ASN A 116 21.40 10.49 7.90
CA ASN A 116 20.55 10.39 6.71
C ASN A 116 20.15 8.93 6.43
N GLN A 117 21.08 7.98 6.55
CA GLN A 117 20.77 6.56 6.37
C GLN A 117 19.76 6.07 7.43
N LYS A 118 19.90 6.50 8.70
CA LYS A 118 18.92 6.18 9.76
C LYS A 118 17.54 6.75 9.46
N ILE A 119 17.48 8.00 8.98
CA ILE A 119 16.23 8.66 8.57
C ILE A 119 15.59 7.91 7.41
N ALA A 120 16.36 7.56 6.38
CA ALA A 120 15.88 6.81 5.22
C ALA A 120 15.30 5.44 5.62
N ARG A 121 15.98 4.71 6.52
CA ARG A 121 15.48 3.42 7.06
C ARG A 121 14.17 3.60 7.82
N LEU A 122 14.02 4.68 8.58
CA LEU A 122 12.79 4.96 9.31
C LEU A 122 11.64 5.32 8.35
N HIS A 123 11.90 6.11 7.30
CA HIS A 123 10.90 6.37 6.25
C HIS A 123 10.43 5.08 5.58
N GLN A 124 11.38 4.19 5.24
CA GLN A 124 11.04 2.89 4.69
C GLN A 124 10.16 2.08 5.66
N HIS A 125 10.53 2.01 6.94
CA HIS A 125 9.77 1.27 7.94
C HIS A 125 8.33 1.81 8.12
N ILE A 126 8.15 3.13 8.13
CA ILE A 126 6.82 3.77 8.17
C ILE A 126 6.00 3.36 6.94
N SER A 127 6.59 3.44 5.75
CA SER A 127 5.93 3.08 4.49
C SER A 127 5.54 1.61 4.45
N ASP A 128 6.44 0.71 4.87
CA ASP A 128 6.21 -0.73 4.85
C ASP A 128 5.14 -1.13 5.90
N THR A 129 5.16 -0.51 7.08
CA THR A 129 4.13 -0.71 8.13
C THR A 129 2.75 -0.27 7.67
N ARG A 130 2.65 0.89 7.01
CA ARG A 130 1.37 1.35 6.44
C ARG A 130 0.82 0.36 5.42
N LYS A 131 1.69 -0.06 4.49
CA LYS A 131 1.32 -0.97 3.41
C LYS A 131 0.84 -2.31 3.96
N ASP A 132 1.54 -2.87 4.95
CA ASP A 132 1.12 -4.10 5.65
C ASP A 132 -0.27 -3.96 6.27
N TRP A 133 -0.52 -2.88 6.99
CA TRP A 133 -1.83 -2.63 7.59
C TRP A 133 -2.94 -2.47 6.53
N HIS A 134 -2.67 -1.76 5.43
CA HIS A 134 -3.61 -1.66 4.30
C HIS A 134 -3.96 -3.01 3.69
N PHE A 135 -2.99 -3.90 3.48
CA PHE A 135 -3.27 -5.26 2.98
C PHE A 135 -4.14 -6.05 3.95
N LYS A 136 -3.81 -6.01 5.24
CA LYS A 136 -4.59 -6.72 6.28
C LYS A 136 -6.03 -6.22 6.33
N LEU A 137 -6.22 -4.90 6.29
CA LEU A 137 -7.55 -4.31 6.27
C LEU A 137 -8.31 -4.66 4.98
N ALA A 138 -7.67 -4.56 3.82
CA ALA A 138 -8.30 -4.92 2.55
C ALA A 138 -8.74 -6.39 2.52
N HIS A 139 -7.90 -7.30 3.03
CA HIS A 139 -8.28 -8.69 3.20
C HIS A 139 -9.48 -8.84 4.13
N LYS A 140 -9.45 -8.22 5.31
CA LYS A 140 -10.57 -8.26 6.27
C LYS A 140 -11.89 -7.79 5.63
N LEU A 141 -11.86 -6.69 4.89
CA LEU A 141 -13.08 -6.14 4.26
C LEU A 141 -13.66 -7.04 3.17
N CYS A 142 -12.82 -7.85 2.53
CA CYS A 142 -13.28 -8.85 1.56
C CYS A 142 -13.81 -10.13 2.24
N ASP A 143 -13.72 -10.27 3.57
CA ASP A 143 -14.30 -11.41 4.27
C ASP A 143 -15.83 -11.21 4.35
N GLY A 144 -16.57 -11.99 3.56
CA GLY A 144 -18.04 -11.93 3.54
C GLY A 144 -18.65 -10.93 2.53
N ALA A 145 -17.83 -10.16 1.81
CA ALA A 145 -18.30 -9.28 0.73
C ALA A 145 -18.25 -10.01 -0.63
N GLY A 146 -19.31 -9.87 -1.43
CA GLY A 146 -19.30 -10.22 -2.86
C GLY A 146 -19.07 -9.00 -3.76
N MET A 147 -19.45 -7.82 -3.28
CA MET A 147 -19.22 -6.54 -3.96
C MET A 147 -18.77 -5.47 -2.96
N MET A 148 -17.96 -4.55 -3.44
CA MET A 148 -17.47 -3.43 -2.66
C MET A 148 -17.54 -2.13 -3.45
N PHE A 149 -18.19 -1.14 -2.86
CA PHE A 149 -18.43 0.16 -3.45
C PHE A 149 -17.72 1.21 -2.60
N VAL A 150 -16.89 2.05 -3.24
CA VAL A 150 -16.19 3.13 -2.53
C VAL A 150 -16.53 4.46 -3.15
N GLU A 151 -16.74 5.48 -2.32
CA GLU A 151 -16.95 6.83 -2.83
C GLU A 151 -15.72 7.33 -3.60
N ASP A 152 -15.95 7.98 -4.74
CA ASP A 152 -14.88 8.62 -5.52
C ASP A 152 -14.51 9.98 -4.89
N ILE A 153 -13.81 9.90 -3.76
CA ILE A 153 -13.31 11.06 -3.03
C ILE A 153 -12.01 11.54 -3.67
N ASP A 154 -11.93 12.85 -3.92
CA ASP A 154 -10.68 13.48 -4.34
C ASP A 154 -9.72 13.66 -3.15
N PHE A 155 -8.99 12.59 -2.83
CA PHE A 155 -7.96 12.61 -1.81
C PHE A 155 -6.77 13.52 -2.18
N LEU A 156 -6.59 13.89 -3.45
CA LEU A 156 -5.53 14.84 -3.85
C LEU A 156 -5.89 16.25 -3.39
N ALA A 157 -7.17 16.65 -3.51
CA ALA A 157 -7.66 17.90 -2.95
C ALA A 157 -7.44 17.93 -1.43
N TRP A 158 -7.75 16.84 -0.72
CA TRP A 158 -7.52 16.74 0.73
C TRP A 158 -6.05 16.80 1.11
N ALA A 159 -5.18 16.19 0.30
CA ALA A 159 -3.73 16.20 0.50
C ALA A 159 -3.13 17.62 0.33
N LYS A 160 -3.75 18.47 -0.50
CA LYS A 160 -3.33 19.86 -0.74
C LYS A 160 -3.94 20.87 0.25
N GLY A 161 -5.03 20.51 0.93
CA GLY A 161 -5.75 21.38 1.86
C GLY A 161 -5.21 21.35 3.30
N MET A 162 -6.01 21.89 4.23
CA MET A 162 -5.67 22.01 5.67
C MET A 162 -5.42 20.65 6.36
N LEU A 163 -6.00 19.57 5.82
CA LEU A 163 -5.86 18.21 6.32
C LEU A 163 -4.70 17.43 5.69
N GLY A 164 -3.89 18.09 4.84
CA GLY A 164 -2.93 17.43 3.95
C GLY A 164 -1.97 16.47 4.64
N LYS A 165 -1.44 16.85 5.80
CA LYS A 165 -0.55 15.98 6.58
C LYS A 165 -1.23 14.69 7.03
N HIS A 166 -2.48 14.78 7.47
CA HIS A 166 -3.25 13.61 7.94
C HIS A 166 -3.66 12.72 6.78
N THR A 167 -4.04 13.31 5.65
CA THR A 167 -4.37 12.59 4.41
C THR A 167 -3.17 11.84 3.85
N LEU A 168 -1.99 12.49 3.79
CA LEU A 168 -0.75 11.87 3.33
C LEU A 168 -0.27 10.77 4.29
N ASP A 169 -0.53 10.92 5.58
CA ASP A 169 -0.22 9.89 6.59
C ASP A 169 -1.11 8.67 6.41
N ALA A 170 -2.42 8.88 6.27
CA ALA A 170 -3.43 7.85 6.05
C ALA A 170 -3.18 7.08 4.75
N GLY A 171 -2.82 7.78 3.66
CA GLY A 171 -2.47 7.14 2.40
C GLY A 171 -3.66 6.48 1.69
N PHE A 172 -4.82 7.12 1.69
CA PHE A 172 -6.07 6.59 1.10
C PHE A 172 -5.91 6.13 -0.35
N GLY A 173 -5.21 6.88 -1.20
CA GLY A 173 -4.97 6.44 -2.58
C GLY A 173 -4.18 5.13 -2.67
N GLN A 174 -3.20 4.92 -1.78
CA GLN A 174 -2.50 3.64 -1.69
C GLN A 174 -3.44 2.53 -1.20
N PHE A 175 -4.28 2.83 -0.21
CA PHE A 175 -5.25 1.87 0.31
C PHE A 175 -6.23 1.44 -0.77
N LEU A 176 -6.82 2.37 -1.53
CA LEU A 176 -7.75 2.05 -2.62
C LEU A 176 -7.13 1.17 -3.70
N ASN A 177 -5.89 1.46 -4.11
CA ASN A 177 -5.18 0.63 -5.09
C ASN A 177 -4.95 -0.80 -4.55
N ILE A 178 -4.62 -0.92 -3.25
CA ILE A 178 -4.47 -2.22 -2.59
C ILE A 178 -5.82 -2.93 -2.50
N LEU A 179 -6.86 -2.22 -2.10
CA LEU A 179 -8.22 -2.73 -1.94
C LEU A 179 -8.73 -3.30 -3.27
N GLN A 180 -8.69 -2.51 -4.35
CA GLN A 180 -9.06 -2.93 -5.69
C GLN A 180 -8.31 -4.20 -6.12
N TRP A 181 -7.00 -4.26 -5.88
CA TRP A 181 -6.20 -5.45 -6.21
C TRP A 181 -6.59 -6.67 -5.36
N VAL A 182 -6.84 -6.50 -4.06
CA VAL A 182 -7.29 -7.59 -3.18
C VAL A 182 -8.68 -8.07 -3.59
N CYS A 183 -9.60 -7.16 -3.94
CA CYS A 183 -10.92 -7.50 -4.45
C CYS A 183 -10.81 -8.38 -5.69
N TRP A 184 -10.09 -7.92 -6.70
CA TRP A 184 -9.85 -8.68 -7.92
C TRP A 184 -9.28 -10.07 -7.62
N LYS A 185 -8.24 -10.15 -6.78
CA LYS A 185 -7.61 -11.41 -6.39
C LYS A 185 -8.56 -12.36 -5.66
N ARG A 186 -9.49 -11.83 -4.87
CA ARG A 186 -10.45 -12.60 -4.07
C ARG A 186 -11.77 -12.86 -4.77
N GLY A 187 -11.93 -12.40 -6.02
CA GLY A 187 -13.19 -12.50 -6.73
C GLY A 187 -14.28 -11.64 -6.10
N VAL A 188 -13.96 -10.47 -5.54
CA VAL A 188 -14.93 -9.49 -5.05
C VAL A 188 -15.08 -8.38 -6.09
N TYR A 189 -16.31 -8.04 -6.48
CA TYR A 189 -16.55 -6.93 -7.42
C TYR A 189 -16.15 -5.61 -6.76
N PHE A 190 -15.50 -4.71 -7.50
CA PHE A 190 -15.07 -3.41 -6.98
C PHE A 190 -15.50 -2.29 -7.91
N ALA A 191 -16.19 -1.29 -7.38
CA ALA A 191 -16.55 -0.10 -8.13
C ALA A 191 -16.38 1.17 -7.29
N LYS A 192 -16.01 2.25 -7.98
CA LYS A 192 -16.08 3.59 -7.43
C LYS A 192 -17.41 4.23 -7.79
N VAL A 193 -18.06 4.85 -6.81
CA VAL A 193 -19.37 5.49 -6.99
C VAL A 193 -19.21 6.99 -6.82
N ASN A 194 -19.87 7.77 -7.68
CA ASN A 194 -19.86 9.21 -7.54
C ASN A 194 -20.60 9.63 -6.25
N LYS A 195 -19.88 10.38 -5.40
CA LYS A 195 -20.37 10.96 -4.14
C LYS A 195 -21.61 11.84 -4.29
N ASP A 196 -21.85 12.41 -5.48
CA ASP A 196 -22.94 13.37 -5.69
C ASP A 196 -24.33 12.69 -5.70
N TYR A 197 -24.37 11.35 -5.82
CA TYR A 197 -25.61 10.56 -5.80
C TYR A 197 -25.83 9.75 -4.50
N THR A 198 -24.86 9.70 -3.57
CA THR A 198 -25.02 8.97 -2.30
C THR A 198 -25.87 9.72 -1.26
N LEU A 199 -26.09 11.03 -1.43
CA LEU A 199 -26.94 11.84 -0.54
C LEU A 199 -28.42 11.93 -0.96
N GLN A 200 -28.81 11.37 -2.11
CA GLN A 200 -30.21 11.33 -2.54
C GLN A 200 -30.85 10.01 -2.11
N GLY A 201 -31.12 9.90 -0.81
CA GLY A 201 -32.11 8.96 -0.30
C GLY A 201 -33.48 9.29 -0.90
N LYS A 202 -33.83 8.61 -2.00
CA LYS A 202 -35.19 8.23 -2.42
C LYS A 202 -35.07 7.28 -3.62
N LEU A 203 -34.80 6.01 -3.32
CA LEU A 203 -35.30 4.91 -4.13
C LEU A 203 -36.84 4.97 -4.03
N THR A 204 -37.47 5.54 -5.05
CA THR A 204 -38.89 5.30 -5.31
C THR A 204 -38.93 4.04 -6.17
N MET A 205 -39.78 3.10 -5.78
CA MET A 205 -40.10 1.88 -6.52
C MET A 205 -40.49 2.16 -7.97
#